data_AF-A0A9D8HRH2-F1
#
_entry.id   AF-A0A9D8HRH2-F1
#
_cell.length_a   1.000
_cell.length_b   1.000
_cell.length_c   1.000
_cell.angle_alpha   90.00
_cell.angle_beta   90.00
_cell.angle_gamma   90.00
#
_symmetry.space_group_name_H-M   'P 1'
#
loop_
_entity.id
_entity.type
_entity.pdbx_description
1 polymer ?
#
loop_
_entity_poly.entity_id
_entity_poly.type
_entity_poly.pdbx_seq_one_letter_code
_entity_poly.pdbx_strand_id
1 'polypeptide(L)'
;MDDEIKINKYRKLSVASLITGTLAVSFCMLYFFLWAFFDDFLTNFVADHKFISYVMILYVCAGVVLTIAAVATGSIDLSKIKTGACSRTGKGFDITGIILGCLLVFFGFMLWFVDFFGFINIIN
;
A
#
# COMPACT_ATOMS: atom_id res chain seq x y z
N MET A 1 -36.36 -0.17 -5.02
CA MET A 1 -35.73 -0.14 -3.68
C MET A 1 -34.34 -0.79 -3.68
N ASP A 2 -34.10 -1.85 -4.45
CA ASP A 2 -32.79 -2.53 -4.53
C ASP A 2 -31.67 -1.73 -5.22
N ASP A 3 -31.99 -0.91 -6.22
CA ASP A 3 -30.96 -0.22 -7.00
C ASP A 3 -30.30 0.93 -6.24
N GLU A 4 -31.04 1.65 -5.40
CA GLU A 4 -30.48 2.68 -4.50
C GLU A 4 -29.52 2.08 -3.47
N ILE A 5 -29.87 0.92 -2.90
CA ILE A 5 -29.04 0.20 -1.93
C ILE A 5 -27.74 -0.28 -2.59
N LYS A 6 -27.82 -0.81 -3.81
CA LYS A 6 -26.66 -1.20 -4.61
C LYS A 6 -25.75 0.00 -4.89
N ILE A 7 -26.30 1.09 -5.43
CA ILE A 7 -25.53 2.31 -5.75
C ILE A 7 -24.79 2.85 -4.51
N ASN A 8 -25.46 2.93 -3.35
CA ASN A 8 -24.83 3.41 -2.12
C ASN A 8 -23.74 2.47 -1.58
N LYS A 9 -23.89 1.15 -1.76
CA LYS A 9 -22.87 0.18 -1.35
C LYS A 9 -21.59 0.30 -2.18
N TYR A 10 -21.72 0.53 -3.49
CA TYR A 10 -20.56 0.66 -4.39
C TYR A 10 -19.82 1.98 -4.21
N ARG A 11 -20.55 3.07 -3.95
CA ARG A 11 -19.92 4.36 -3.60
C ARG A 11 -19.01 4.23 -2.36
N LYS A 12 -19.40 3.41 -1.38
CA LYS A 12 -18.58 3.12 -0.19
C LYS A 12 -17.34 2.28 -0.52
N LEU A 13 -17.44 1.36 -1.49
CA LEU A 13 -16.31 0.52 -1.92
C LEU A 13 -15.23 1.33 -2.64
N SER A 14 -15.66 2.25 -3.50
CA SER A 14 -14.76 3.14 -4.23
C SER A 14 -14.01 4.11 -3.31
N VAL A 15 -14.72 4.68 -2.34
CA VAL A 15 -14.11 5.49 -1.28
C VAL A 15 -13.16 4.65 -0.42
N ALA A 16 -13.51 3.40 -0.11
CA ALA A 16 -12.63 2.51 0.63
C ALA A 16 -11.33 2.22 -0.14
N SER A 17 -11.40 1.97 -1.45
CA SER A 17 -10.21 1.79 -2.31
C SER A 17 -9.28 3.01 -2.25
N LEU A 18 -9.82 4.22 -2.39
CA LEU A 18 -9.05 5.45 -2.32
C LEU A 18 -8.41 5.68 -0.95
N ILE A 19 -9.17 5.50 0.13
CA ILE A 19 -8.67 5.64 1.51
C ILE A 19 -7.55 4.62 1.75
N THR A 20 -7.76 3.37 1.34
CA THR A 20 -6.77 2.30 1.54
C THR A 20 -5.49 2.57 0.75
N GLY A 21 -5.60 3.03 -0.50
CA GLY A 21 -4.44 3.44 -1.31
C GLY A 21 -3.70 4.64 -0.72
N THR A 22 -4.43 5.64 -0.21
CA THR A 22 -3.85 6.81 0.47
C THR A 22 -3.14 6.40 1.76
N LEU A 23 -3.76 5.53 2.56
CA LEU A 23 -3.17 5.00 3.80
C LEU A 23 -1.87 4.27 3.50
N ALA A 24 -1.85 3.45 2.44
CA ALA A 24 -0.66 2.71 2.03
C ALA A 24 0.48 3.67 1.64
N VAL A 25 0.18 4.79 0.96
CA VAL A 25 1.19 5.82 0.65
C VAL A 25 1.70 6.50 1.92
N SER A 26 0.80 6.86 2.84
CA SER A 26 1.20 7.44 4.13
C SER A 26 2.09 6.49 4.94
N PHE A 27 1.77 5.20 4.96
CA PHE A 27 2.60 4.16 5.59
C PHE A 27 3.98 4.05 4.94
N CYS A 28 4.06 4.11 3.61
CA CYS A 28 5.33 4.08 2.90
C CYS A 28 6.19 5.31 3.17
N MET A 29 5.61 6.51 3.18
CA MET A 29 6.34 7.72 3.54
C MET A 29 6.82 7.68 4.99
N LEU A 30 6.00 7.17 5.90
CA LEU A 30 6.39 6.98 7.29
C LEU A 30 7.52 5.96 7.42
N TYR A 31 7.49 4.86 6.65
CA TYR A 31 8.58 3.89 6.59
C TYR A 31 9.89 4.53 6.14
N PHE A 32 9.89 5.29 5.04
CA PHE A 32 11.09 6.00 4.57
C PHE A 32 11.61 7.02 5.59
N PHE A 33 10.70 7.76 6.22
CA PHE A 33 11.06 8.71 7.26
C PHE A 33 11.68 8.01 8.48
N LEU A 34 11.07 6.91 8.95
CA LEU A 34 11.61 6.11 10.05
C LEU A 34 12.94 5.47 9.65
N TRP A 35 13.07 4.96 8.42
CA TRP A 35 14.31 4.39 7.92
C TRP A 35 15.44 5.43 7.90
N ALA A 36 15.21 6.61 7.32
CA ALA A 36 16.21 7.68 7.29
C ALA A 36 16.54 8.21 8.71
N PHE A 37 15.53 8.40 9.56
CA PHE A 37 15.72 8.87 10.92
C PHE A 37 16.46 7.84 11.78
N PHE A 38 16.12 6.55 11.64
CA PHE A 38 16.77 5.48 12.39
C PHE A 38 18.14 5.14 11.83
N ASP A 39 18.41 5.25 10.53
CA ASP A 39 19.75 4.98 9.99
C ASP A 39 20.79 5.93 10.61
N ASP A 40 20.48 7.24 10.66
CA ASP A 40 21.34 8.25 11.30
C ASP A 40 21.36 8.14 12.83
N PHE A 41 20.22 7.83 13.47
CA PHE A 41 20.12 7.79 14.94
C PHE A 41 20.66 6.49 15.54
N LEU A 42 20.46 5.32 14.90
CA LEU A 42 20.90 4.02 15.43
C LEU A 42 22.37 3.74 15.23
N THR A 43 22.95 4.14 14.09
CA THR A 43 24.39 3.96 13.85
C THR A 43 25.23 4.64 14.92
N ASN A 44 24.69 5.64 15.63
CA ASN A 44 25.40 6.42 16.63
C ASN A 44 25.01 6.13 18.10
N PHE A 45 23.85 5.50 18.40
CA PHE A 45 23.32 5.51 19.78
C PHE A 45 22.73 4.21 20.35
N VAL A 46 22.37 3.19 19.55
CA VAL A 46 21.59 2.04 20.06
C VAL A 46 22.19 0.70 19.62
N ALA A 47 22.59 -0.11 20.61
CA ALA A 47 23.22 -1.42 20.40
C ALA A 47 22.23 -2.57 20.11
N ASP A 48 20.91 -2.33 20.17
CA ASP A 48 19.89 -3.39 20.05
C ASP A 48 19.16 -3.35 18.70
N HIS A 49 19.91 -3.69 17.64
CA HIS A 49 19.44 -3.70 16.25
C HIS A 49 18.21 -4.60 16.02
N LYS A 50 17.98 -5.61 16.89
CA LYS A 50 16.93 -6.62 16.71
C LYS A 50 15.52 -6.03 16.84
N PHE A 51 15.29 -5.12 17.79
CA PHE A 51 13.97 -4.53 18.01
C PHE A 51 13.50 -3.72 16.80
N ILE A 52 14.39 -2.91 16.21
CA ILE A 52 14.07 -2.10 15.02
C ILE A 52 13.82 -2.98 13.80
N SER A 53 14.57 -4.07 13.62
CA SER A 53 14.30 -5.01 12.54
C SER A 53 12.89 -5.60 12.63
N TYR A 54 12.40 -5.95 13.82
CA TYR A 54 11.03 -6.45 13.99
C TYR A 54 9.97 -5.39 13.68
N VAL A 55 10.17 -4.14 14.12
CA VAL A 55 9.24 -3.03 13.82
C VAL A 55 9.21 -2.73 12.31
N MET A 56 10.37 -2.73 11.66
CA MET A 56 10.50 -2.55 10.21
C MET A 56 9.76 -3.64 9.43
N ILE A 57 9.93 -4.92 9.82
CA ILE A 57 9.23 -6.05 9.18
C ILE A 57 7.71 -5.92 9.32
N LEU A 58 7.20 -5.56 10.50
CA LEU A 58 5.77 -5.35 10.71
C LEU A 58 5.22 -4.22 9.83
N TYR A 59 5.98 -3.14 9.67
CA TYR A 59 5.62 -2.02 8.80
C TYR A 59 5.51 -2.44 7.33
N VAL A 60 6.49 -3.19 6.84
CA VAL A 60 6.50 -3.71 5.46
C VAL A 60 5.30 -4.63 5.23
N CYS A 61 5.05 -5.58 6.14
CA CYS A 61 3.90 -6.48 6.07
C CYS A 61 2.57 -5.71 6.03
N ALA A 62 2.38 -4.72 6.91
CA ALA A 62 1.17 -3.90 6.95
C ALA A 62 0.99 -3.10 5.65
N GLY A 63 2.07 -2.50 5.14
CA GLY A 63 2.09 -1.79 3.87
C GLY A 63 1.64 -2.68 2.71
N VAL A 64 2.23 -3.86 2.55
CA VAL A 64 1.89 -4.80 1.48
C VAL A 64 0.40 -5.20 1.52
N VAL A 65 -0.12 -5.53 2.71
CA VAL A 65 -1.53 -5.92 2.87
C VAL A 65 -2.48 -4.79 2.48
N LEU A 66 -2.21 -3.55 2.92
CA LEU A 66 -2.99 -2.38 2.55
C LEU A 66 -2.97 -2.13 1.03
N THR A 67 -1.80 -2.34 0.42
CA THR A 67 -1.60 -2.13 -1.01
C THR A 67 -2.43 -3.13 -1.84
N ILE A 68 -2.38 -4.42 -1.45
CA ILE A 68 -3.20 -5.46 -2.08
C ILE A 68 -4.69 -5.17 -1.88
N ALA A 69 -5.09 -4.73 -0.69
CA ALA A 69 -6.49 -4.38 -0.40
C ALA A 69 -6.98 -3.21 -1.25
N ALA A 70 -6.16 -2.18 -1.48
CA ALA A 70 -6.50 -1.05 -2.36
C ALA A 70 -6.70 -1.51 -3.82
N VAL A 71 -5.79 -2.33 -4.34
CA VAL A 71 -5.90 -2.86 -5.71
C VAL A 71 -7.12 -3.78 -5.85
N ALA A 72 -7.35 -4.66 -4.88
CA ALA A 72 -8.48 -5.60 -4.91
C ALA A 72 -9.83 -4.87 -4.83
N THR A 73 -9.98 -3.92 -3.91
CA THR A 73 -11.23 -3.15 -3.75
C THR A 73 -11.54 -2.30 -4.96
N GLY A 74 -10.55 -1.60 -5.53
CA GLY A 74 -10.73 -0.84 -6.77
C GLY A 74 -11.06 -1.75 -7.96
N SER A 75 -10.41 -2.92 -8.07
CA SER A 75 -10.63 -3.85 -9.19
C SER A 75 -12.04 -4.46 -9.16
N ILE A 76 -12.55 -4.78 -7.97
CA ILE A 76 -13.91 -5.29 -7.79
C ILE A 76 -14.94 -4.26 -8.23
N ASP A 77 -14.75 -2.98 -7.89
CA ASP A 77 -15.70 -1.92 -8.27
C ASP A 77 -15.68 -1.66 -9.78
N LEU A 78 -14.49 -1.56 -10.39
CA LEU A 78 -14.31 -1.41 -11.83
C LEU A 78 -14.92 -2.55 -12.64
N SER A 79 -14.79 -3.80 -12.17
CA SER A 79 -15.40 -4.97 -12.81
C SER A 79 -16.93 -4.84 -12.87
N LYS A 80 -17.54 -4.31 -11.80
CA LYS A 80 -19.00 -4.12 -11.71
C LYS A 80 -19.51 -2.92 -12.52
N ILE A 81 -18.70 -1.88 -12.66
CA ILE A 81 -18.98 -0.78 -13.61
C ILE A 81 -18.94 -1.32 -15.05
N LYS A 82 -17.98 -2.20 -15.37
CA LYS A 82 -17.85 -2.80 -16.72
C LYS A 82 -19.03 -3.69 -17.09
N THR A 83 -19.62 -4.42 -16.13
CA THR A 83 -20.80 -5.26 -16.36
C THR A 83 -22.12 -4.49 -16.36
N GLY A 84 -22.10 -3.16 -16.21
CA GLY A 84 -23.30 -2.32 -16.18
C GLY A 84 -24.10 -2.43 -14.89
N ALA A 85 -23.58 -3.12 -13.88
CA ALA A 85 -24.24 -3.33 -12.59
C ALA A 85 -24.13 -2.10 -11.65
N CYS A 86 -23.36 -1.07 -12.04
CA CYS A 86 -23.13 0.11 -11.24
C CYS A 86 -22.93 1.39 -12.08
N SER A 87 -23.17 2.55 -11.46
CA SER A 87 -22.93 3.88 -12.04
C SER A 87 -21.44 4.11 -12.31
N ARG A 88 -21.12 4.95 -13.32
CA ARG A 88 -19.74 5.40 -13.58
C ARG A 88 -19.20 6.37 -12.53
N THR A 89 -20.05 6.86 -11.63
CA THR A 89 -19.67 7.78 -10.54
C THR A 89 -18.80 7.04 -9.52
N GLY A 90 -17.52 7.41 -9.40
CA GLY A 90 -16.56 6.74 -8.51
C GLY A 90 -15.39 6.05 -9.25
N LYS A 91 -15.54 5.80 -10.55
CA LYS A 91 -14.52 5.14 -11.39
C LYS A 91 -13.12 5.76 -11.27
N GLY A 92 -13.04 7.09 -11.13
CA GLY A 92 -11.77 7.81 -10.95
C GLY A 92 -11.08 7.51 -9.62
N PHE A 93 -11.83 7.27 -8.55
CA PHE A 93 -11.30 6.89 -7.24
C PHE A 93 -10.80 5.44 -7.24
N ASP A 94 -11.50 4.53 -7.93
CA ASP A 94 -11.05 3.15 -8.07
C ASP A 94 -9.73 3.05 -8.84
N ILE A 95 -9.64 3.77 -9.97
CA ILE A 95 -8.43 3.83 -10.79
C ILE A 95 -7.30 4.45 -9.98
N THR A 96 -7.56 5.55 -9.27
CA THR A 96 -6.56 6.20 -8.41
C THR A 96 -6.06 5.26 -7.32
N GLY A 97 -6.96 4.55 -6.62
CA GLY A 97 -6.60 3.56 -5.60
C GLY A 97 -5.76 2.41 -6.15
N ILE A 98 -6.10 1.89 -7.33
CA ILE A 98 -5.30 0.86 -8.02
C ILE A 98 -3.92 1.40 -8.41
N ILE A 99 -3.85 2.59 -9.00
CA ILE A 99 -2.58 3.18 -9.44
C ILE A 99 -1.67 3.42 -8.23
N LEU A 100 -2.19 3.99 -7.15
CA LEU A 100 -1.48 4.17 -5.89
C LEU A 100 -0.97 2.83 -5.36
N GLY A 101 -1.81 1.80 -5.38
CA GLY A 101 -1.43 0.44 -4.99
C GLY A 101 -0.30 -0.13 -5.85
N CYS A 102 -0.43 -0.09 -7.17
CA CYS A 102 0.58 -0.62 -8.08
C CYS A 102 1.92 0.11 -7.97
N LEU A 103 1.91 1.45 -7.82
CA LEU A 103 3.11 2.25 -7.57
C LEU A 103 3.83 1.78 -6.30
N LEU A 104 3.09 1.56 -5.22
CA LEU A 104 3.65 1.08 -3.96
C LEU A 104 4.22 -0.33 -4.03
N VAL A 105 3.55 -1.25 -4.73
CA VAL A 105 4.10 -2.59 -4.98
C VAL A 105 5.42 -2.49 -5.74
N PHE A 106 5.47 -1.63 -6.76
CA PHE A 106 6.68 -1.42 -7.55
C PHE A 106 7.83 -0.84 -6.70
N PHE A 107 7.57 0.19 -5.90
CA PHE A 107 8.57 0.75 -4.98
C PHE A 107 9.01 -0.24 -3.91
N GLY A 108 8.10 -1.00 -3.32
CA GLY A 108 8.43 -2.04 -2.34
C GLY A 108 9.30 -3.14 -2.93
N PHE A 109 9.01 -3.56 -4.17
CA PHE A 109 9.84 -4.54 -4.88
C PHE A 109 11.23 -4.00 -5.20
N MET A 110 11.34 -2.73 -5.61
CA MET A 110 12.63 -2.06 -5.85
C MET A 110 13.50 -2.01 -4.59
N LEU A 111 12.93 -1.64 -3.44
CA LEU A 111 13.65 -1.62 -2.17
C LEU A 111 14.13 -3.03 -1.78
N TRP A 112 13.24 -4.02 -1.84
CA TRP A 112 13.60 -5.41 -1.56
C TRP A 112 14.72 -5.91 -2.48
N PHE A 113 14.68 -5.54 -3.76
CA PHE A 113 15.71 -5.89 -4.73
C PHE A 113 17.06 -5.25 -4.37
N VAL A 114 17.09 -3.98 -3.99
CA VAL A 114 18.32 -3.29 -3.54
C VAL A 114 18.91 -3.97 -2.31
N ASP A 115 18.10 -4.27 -1.30
CA ASP A 115 18.54 -4.92 -0.06
C ASP A 115 19.06 -6.34 -0.33
N PHE A 116 18.37 -7.10 -1.18
CA PHE A 116 18.77 -8.46 -1.55
C PHE A 116 20.12 -8.49 -2.27
N PHE A 117 20.36 -7.57 -3.21
CA PHE A 117 21.65 -7.45 -3.90
C PHE A 117 22.76 -6.93 -2.99
N GLY A 118 22.45 -6.00 -2.08
CA GLY A 118 23.38 -5.56 -1.04
C GLY A 118 23.83 -6.73 -0.17
N PHE A 119 22.91 -7.58 0.26
CA PHE A 119 23.18 -8.77 1.05
C PHE A 119 24.08 -9.78 0.31
N ILE A 120 23.81 -10.05 -0.98
CA ILE A 120 24.65 -10.95 -1.80
C ILE A 120 26.09 -10.43 -1.91
N ASN A 121 26.28 -9.12 -2.08
CA ASN A 121 27.62 -8.51 -2.16
C ASN A 121 28.39 -8.55 -0.84
N ILE A 122 27.73 -8.68 0.30
CA ILE A 122 28.40 -8.80 1.62
C ILE A 122 28.88 -10.24 1.86
N ILE A 123 28.24 -11.24 1.24
CA ILE A 123 28.55 -12.66 1.45
C ILE A 123 29.61 -13.19 0.48
N ASN A 124 29.76 -12.58 -0.69
CA ASN A 124 30.83 -12.87 -1.66
C ASN A 124 32.11 -12.10 -1.33
#